data_AF-A0A2E0SSE7-F1
#
_entry.id   AF-A0A2E0SSE7-F1
#
_cell.length_a   1.000
_cell.length_b   1.000
_cell.length_c   1.000
_cell.angle_alpha   90.00
_cell.angle_beta   90.00
_cell.angle_gamma   90.00
#
_symmetry.space_group_name_H-M   'P 1'
#
loop_
_entity.id
_entity.type
_entity.pdbx_description
1 polymer ?
#
loop_
_entity_poly.entity_id
_entity_poly.type
_entity_poly.pdbx_seq_one_letter_code
_entity_poly.pdbx_strand_id
1 'polypeptide(L)'
;MKLFAPNTRPALLSTLWVVLMLNYLYCDVLGLYDPHHLVALQEQTIGGVPFTPEALVAAGVLMQIPIAMVLLSRVLRQGLARWVNVAAATVMGAVQVSTLFFGTPPTPVYAFFSAIEIALAIAIVAIALTWRRASEPVAHENRTVAA
;
A
#
# COMPACT_ATOMS: atom_id res chain seq x y z
N MET A 1 -12.47 -24.02 -6.34
CA MET A 1 -11.97 -22.96 -5.43
C MET A 1 -10.44 -22.97 -5.42
N LYS A 2 -9.77 -22.35 -6.41
CA LYS A 2 -8.30 -22.27 -6.53
C LYS A 2 -7.74 -21.08 -5.74
N LEU A 3 -8.11 -20.96 -4.46
CA LEU A 3 -7.86 -19.76 -3.66
C LEU A 3 -6.42 -19.66 -3.11
N PHE A 4 -5.62 -20.72 -3.26
CA PHE A 4 -4.27 -20.84 -2.70
C PHE A 4 -3.28 -21.48 -3.69
N ALA A 5 -3.22 -20.97 -4.92
CA ALA A 5 -2.04 -21.20 -5.74
C ALA A 5 -0.96 -20.17 -5.30
N PRO A 6 0.12 -20.59 -4.63
CA PRO A 6 1.11 -19.67 -4.04
C PRO A 6 1.84 -18.78 -5.06
N ASN A 7 1.73 -19.09 -6.36
CA ASN A 7 2.41 -18.38 -7.45
C ASN A 7 1.48 -17.50 -8.31
N THR A 8 0.36 -16.99 -7.76
CA THR A 8 -0.51 -16.07 -8.50
C THR A 8 -0.27 -14.62 -8.08
N ARG A 9 -0.14 -13.70 -9.05
CA ARG A 9 0.10 -12.27 -8.79
C ARG A 9 -0.95 -11.61 -7.87
N PRO A 10 -2.25 -11.94 -7.94
CA PRO A 10 -3.25 -11.52 -6.96
C PRO A 10 -2.92 -11.89 -5.50
N ALA A 11 -2.40 -13.10 -5.28
CA ALA A 11 -2.00 -13.55 -3.95
C ALA A 11 -0.76 -12.81 -3.48
N LEU A 12 0.24 -12.60 -4.36
CA LEU A 12 1.42 -11.79 -4.04
C LEU A 12 1.07 -10.35 -3.65
N LEU A 13 0.18 -9.69 -4.42
CA LEU A 13 -0.28 -8.34 -4.11
C LEU A 13 -1.01 -8.30 -2.75
N SER A 14 -1.91 -9.26 -2.50
CA SER A 14 -2.59 -9.39 -1.21
C SER A 14 -1.60 -9.57 -0.05
N THR A 15 -0.58 -10.43 -0.21
CA THR A 15 0.48 -10.61 0.78
C THR A 15 1.29 -9.32 1.01
N LEU A 16 1.61 -8.56 -0.05
CA LEU A 16 2.32 -7.29 0.10
C LEU A 16 1.49 -6.26 0.87
N TRP A 17 0.18 -6.19 0.65
CA TRP A 17 -0.72 -5.34 1.44
C TRP A 17 -0.78 -5.77 2.90
N VAL A 18 -0.74 -7.08 3.19
CA VAL A 18 -0.64 -7.59 4.57
C VAL A 18 0.69 -7.18 5.21
N VAL A 19 1.80 -7.36 4.51
CA VAL A 19 3.14 -6.96 5.01
C VAL A 19 3.18 -5.45 5.26
N LEU A 20 2.63 -4.64 4.36
CA LEU A 20 2.53 -3.19 4.53
C LEU A 20 1.66 -2.82 5.74
N MET A 21 0.51 -3.47 5.94
CA MET A 21 -0.34 -3.27 7.12
C MET A 21 0.36 -3.63 8.43
N LEU A 22 1.12 -4.73 8.44
CA LEU A 22 1.89 -5.13 9.62
C LEU A 22 3.00 -4.14 9.92
N ASN A 23 3.65 -3.58 8.89
CA ASN A 23 4.66 -2.54 9.06
C ASN A 23 4.07 -1.28 9.68
N TYR A 24 2.95 -0.78 9.16
CA TYR A 24 2.23 0.35 9.75
C TYR A 24 1.86 0.10 11.21
N LEU A 25 1.26 -1.07 11.49
CA LEU A 25 0.85 -1.42 12.84
C LEU A 25 2.05 -1.44 13.82
N TYR A 26 3.18 -2.00 13.40
CA TYR A 26 4.38 -2.02 14.24
C TYR A 26 5.01 -0.63 14.40
N CYS A 27 4.97 0.20 13.36
CA CYS A 27 5.40 1.59 13.42
C CYS A 27 4.58 2.37 14.45
N ASP A 28 3.25 2.25 14.41
CA ASP A 28 2.34 2.90 15.35
C ASP A 28 2.57 2.41 16.78
N VAL A 29 2.68 1.09 16.98
CA VAL A 29 2.93 0.49 18.30
C VAL A 29 4.26 0.99 18.89
N LEU A 30 5.34 1.02 18.12
CA LEU A 30 6.62 1.54 18.59
C LEU A 30 6.57 3.06 18.79
N GLY A 31 5.82 3.77 17.94
CA GLY A 31 5.57 5.20 18.08
C GLY A 31 4.91 5.55 19.41
N LEU A 32 4.03 4.69 19.94
CA LEU A 32 3.43 4.88 21.28
C LEU A 32 4.44 4.82 22.43
N TYR A 33 5.59 4.19 22.23
CA TYR A 33 6.66 4.12 23.23
C TYR A 33 7.73 5.20 23.04
N ASP A 34 7.62 6.04 22.01
CA ASP A 34 8.54 7.15 21.78
C ASP A 34 8.23 8.30 22.75
N PRO A 35 9.18 8.72 23.61
CA PRO A 35 8.97 9.83 24.54
C PRO A 35 8.50 11.13 23.86
N HIS A 36 8.93 11.38 22.63
CA HIS A 36 8.48 12.56 21.88
C HIS A 36 7.01 12.48 21.50
N HIS A 37 6.51 11.28 21.15
CA HIS A 37 5.08 11.06 20.90
C HIS A 37 4.24 11.17 22.16
N LEU A 38 4.74 10.68 23.30
CA LEU A 38 4.03 10.76 24.57
C LEU A 38 3.83 12.21 25.03
N VAL A 39 4.84 13.06 24.88
CA VAL A 39 4.74 14.50 25.15
C VAL A 39 3.77 15.17 24.16
N ALA A 40 3.88 14.84 22.87
CA ALA A 40 2.98 15.33 21.82
C ALA A 40 1.49 14.97 22.08
N LEU A 41 1.22 13.77 22.61
CA LEU A 41 -0.12 13.35 23.02
C LEU A 41 -0.66 14.20 24.17
N GLN A 42 0.20 14.56 25.14
CA GLN A 42 -0.17 15.42 26.25
C GLN A 42 -0.43 16.87 25.82
N GLU A 43 0.33 17.36 24.84
CA GLU A 43 0.16 18.69 24.24
C GLU A 43 -0.96 18.74 23.19
N GLN A 44 -1.62 17.61 22.92
CA GLN A 44 -2.64 17.45 21.88
C GLN A 44 -2.15 17.85 20.47
N THR A 45 -0.85 17.73 20.21
CA THR A 45 -0.26 18.05 18.90
C THR A 45 0.79 17.01 18.52
N ILE A 46 0.56 16.24 17.45
CA ILE A 46 1.54 15.31 16.90
C ILE A 46 2.13 15.92 15.64
N GLY A 47 3.45 16.15 15.62
CA GLY A 47 4.14 16.71 14.45
C GLY A 47 3.63 18.10 14.02
N GLY A 48 3.09 18.89 14.96
CA GLY A 48 2.49 20.19 14.68
C GLY A 48 1.05 20.15 14.15
N VAL A 49 0.43 18.97 14.06
CA VAL A 49 -0.99 18.79 13.70
C VAL A 49 -1.80 18.54 14.97
N PRO A 50 -2.95 19.23 15.15
CA PRO A 50 -3.85 18.99 16.27
C PRO A 50 -4.31 17.54 16.33
N PHE A 51 -4.07 16.88 17.47
CA PHE A 51 -4.52 15.54 17.77
C PHE A 51 -6.01 15.56 18.16
N THR A 52 -6.85 15.72 17.14
CA THR A 52 -8.31 15.85 17.28
C THR A 52 -9.01 14.51 17.04
N PRO A 53 -10.19 14.28 17.66
CA PRO A 53 -11.01 13.10 17.36
C PRO A 53 -11.28 12.92 15.86
N GLU A 54 -11.47 14.01 15.14
CA GLU A 54 -11.69 14.03 13.69
C GLU A 54 -10.46 13.55 12.92
N ALA A 55 -9.25 13.95 13.35
CA ALA A 55 -8.01 13.47 12.76
C ALA A 55 -7.80 11.96 12.97
N LEU A 56 -8.20 11.43 14.13
CA LEU A 56 -8.18 9.99 14.40
C LEU A 56 -9.14 9.21 13.51
N VAL A 57 -10.35 9.74 13.30
CA VAL A 57 -11.31 9.15 12.35
C VAL A 57 -10.74 9.18 10.93
N ALA A 58 -10.14 10.30 10.52
CA ALA A 58 -9.52 10.43 9.20
C ALA A 58 -8.36 9.42 8.99
N ALA A 59 -7.49 9.25 9.99
CA ALA A 59 -6.43 8.25 9.96
C ALA A 59 -7.00 6.81 9.88
N GLY A 60 -8.05 6.51 10.65
CA GLY A 60 -8.73 5.23 10.60
C GLY A 60 -9.35 4.94 9.22
N VAL A 61 -9.97 5.94 8.58
CA VAL A 61 -10.51 5.85 7.23
C VAL A 61 -9.42 5.64 6.20
N LEU A 62 -8.28 6.33 6.32
CA LEU A 62 -7.13 6.13 5.46
C LEU A 62 -6.64 4.67 5.51
N MET A 63 -6.54 4.10 6.71
CA MET A 63 -6.11 2.71 6.92
C MET A 63 -7.12 1.67 6.42
N GLN A 64 -8.36 2.05 6.12
CA GLN A 64 -9.28 1.14 5.42
C GLN A 64 -8.84 0.83 3.98
N ILE A 65 -8.05 1.70 3.34
CA ILE A 65 -7.52 1.47 2.00
C ILE A 65 -6.68 0.19 1.96
N PRO A 66 -5.56 0.08 2.72
CA PRO A 66 -4.75 -1.13 2.69
C PRO A 66 -5.50 -2.37 3.20
N ILE A 67 -6.40 -2.23 4.19
CA ILE A 67 -7.25 -3.34 4.67
C ILE A 67 -8.15 -3.86 3.53
N ALA A 68 -8.85 -2.97 2.82
CA ALA A 68 -9.69 -3.35 1.70
C ALA A 68 -8.86 -4.00 0.58
N MET A 69 -7.65 -3.50 0.33
CA MET A 69 -6.77 -4.01 -0.70
C MET A 69 -6.28 -5.44 -0.47
N VAL A 70 -6.20 -5.91 0.78
CA VAL A 70 -5.93 -7.33 1.09
C VAL A 70 -6.95 -8.24 0.42
N LEU A 71 -8.24 -7.85 0.46
CA LEU A 71 -9.34 -8.63 -0.13
C LEU A 71 -9.52 -8.32 -1.62
N LEU A 72 -9.55 -7.04 -1.97
CA LEU A 72 -9.80 -6.57 -3.34
C LEU A 72 -8.75 -7.08 -4.33
N SER A 73 -7.49 -7.22 -3.90
CA SER A 73 -6.43 -7.80 -4.73
C SER A 73 -6.72 -9.22 -5.19
N ARG A 74 -7.58 -9.97 -4.47
CA ARG A 74 -7.95 -11.35 -4.82
C ARG A 74 -9.26 -11.48 -5.57
N VAL A 75 -10.17 -10.53 -5.39
CA VAL A 75 -11.55 -10.60 -5.92
C VAL A 75 -11.69 -9.86 -7.26
N LEU A 76 -10.91 -8.81 -7.49
CA LEU A 76 -11.04 -7.97 -8.69
C LEU A 76 -10.58 -8.70 -9.96
N ARG A 77 -11.30 -8.44 -11.06
CA ARG A 77 -10.90 -8.88 -12.41
C ARG A 77 -9.59 -8.20 -12.81
N GLN A 78 -8.75 -8.91 -13.55
CA GLN A 78 -7.37 -8.53 -13.90
C GLN A 78 -7.18 -7.07 -14.37
N GLY A 79 -8.07 -6.56 -15.21
CA GLY A 79 -7.99 -5.17 -15.71
C GLY A 79 -8.21 -4.11 -14.62
N LEU A 80 -9.20 -4.33 -13.75
CA LEU A 80 -9.55 -3.38 -12.68
C LEU A 80 -8.62 -3.53 -11.47
N ALA A 81 -8.23 -4.76 -11.13
CA ALA A 81 -7.30 -5.06 -10.03
C ALA A 81 -5.99 -4.29 -10.19
N ARG A 82 -5.48 -4.15 -11.42
CA ARG A 82 -4.27 -3.39 -11.73
C ARG A 82 -4.39 -1.92 -11.33
N TRP A 83 -5.40 -1.23 -11.87
CA TRP A 83 -5.54 0.21 -11.66
C TRP A 83 -5.87 0.55 -10.21
N VAL A 84 -6.69 -0.28 -9.55
CA VAL A 84 -7.03 -0.11 -8.14
C VAL A 84 -5.79 -0.30 -7.25
N ASN A 85 -4.94 -1.31 -7.51
CA ASN A 85 -3.70 -1.49 -6.75
C ASN A 85 -2.71 -0.34 -6.94
N VAL A 86 -2.54 0.14 -8.18
CA VAL A 86 -1.66 1.28 -8.48
C VAL A 86 -2.18 2.53 -7.78
N ALA A 87 -3.46 2.87 -7.94
CA ALA A 87 -4.05 4.05 -7.31
C ALA A 87 -3.92 4.00 -5.79
N ALA A 88 -4.28 2.88 -5.16
CA ALA A 88 -4.20 2.72 -3.71
C ALA A 88 -2.75 2.84 -3.20
N ALA A 89 -1.79 2.16 -3.84
CA ALA A 89 -0.39 2.21 -3.43
C ALA A 89 0.24 3.58 -3.65
N THR A 90 -0.13 4.28 -4.73
CA THR A 90 0.30 5.67 -4.97
C THR A 90 -0.25 6.61 -3.90
N VAL A 91 -1.53 6.50 -3.54
CA VAL A 91 -2.13 7.32 -2.47
C VAL A 91 -1.42 7.07 -1.14
N MET A 92 -1.27 5.80 -0.74
CA MET A 92 -0.60 5.46 0.52
C MET A 92 0.86 5.92 0.54
N GLY A 93 1.60 5.69 -0.55
CA GLY A 93 2.98 6.14 -0.67
C GLY A 93 3.12 7.66 -0.65
N ALA A 94 2.21 8.40 -1.32
CA ALA A 94 2.20 9.86 -1.31
C ALA A 94 1.90 10.41 0.09
N VAL A 95 0.96 9.80 0.82
CA VAL A 95 0.70 10.17 2.22
C VAL A 95 1.95 9.92 3.07
N GLN A 96 2.58 8.75 2.96
CA GLN A 96 3.77 8.43 3.75
C GLN A 96 4.97 9.36 3.46
N VAL A 97 5.15 9.72 2.20
CA VAL A 97 6.17 10.72 1.82
C VAL A 97 5.82 12.08 2.40
N SER A 98 4.55 12.48 2.34
CA SER A 98 4.11 13.77 2.87
C SER A 98 4.35 13.86 4.38
N THR A 99 4.03 12.81 5.14
CA THR A 99 4.21 12.78 6.59
C THR A 99 5.68 12.80 7.03
N LEU A 100 6.60 12.26 6.23
CA LEU A 100 8.04 12.36 6.48
C LEU A 100 8.59 13.79 6.39
N PHE A 101 8.02 14.64 5.53
CA PHE A 101 8.50 15.99 5.25
C PHE A 101 7.68 17.09 5.93
N PHE A 102 6.55 16.74 6.55
CA PHE A 102 5.65 17.70 7.17
C PHE A 102 5.78 17.66 8.70
N GLY A 103 6.07 18.80 9.32
CA GLY A 103 6.11 18.94 10.78
C GLY A 103 7.52 18.82 11.38
N THR A 104 7.64 18.02 12.44
CA THR A 104 8.89 17.80 13.19
C THR A 104 9.81 16.79 12.49
N PRO A 105 11.13 16.86 12.69
CA PRO A 105 12.06 15.87 12.14
C PRO A 105 11.64 14.44 12.52
N PRO A 106 11.64 13.50 11.57
CA PRO A 106 11.20 12.14 11.84
C PRO A 106 12.14 11.47 12.85
N THR A 107 11.57 10.76 13.83
CA THR A 107 12.39 9.97 14.75
C THR A 107 13.05 8.82 14.01
N PRO A 108 14.22 8.31 14.47
CA PRO A 108 14.94 7.25 13.74
C PRO A 108 14.09 6.00 13.48
N VAL A 109 13.21 5.66 14.43
CA VAL A 109 12.25 4.57 14.30
C VAL A 109 11.27 4.87 13.18
N TYR A 110 10.62 6.05 13.21
CA TYR A 110 9.67 6.46 12.18
C TYR A 110 10.30 6.51 10.78
N ALA A 111 11.53 7.01 10.66
CA ALA A 111 12.26 7.06 9.39
C ALA A 111 12.54 5.66 8.82
N PHE A 112 12.93 4.71 9.66
CA PHE A 112 13.17 3.32 9.26
C PHE A 112 11.90 2.65 8.73
N PHE A 113 10.80 2.72 9.48
CA PHE A 113 9.52 2.13 9.07
C PHE A 113 8.96 2.81 7.81
N SER A 114 9.08 4.13 7.70
CA SER A 114 8.66 4.89 6.52
C SER A 114 9.43 4.48 5.26
N ALA A 115 10.73 4.21 5.37
CA ALA A 115 11.52 3.74 4.24
C ALA A 115 11.02 2.36 3.73
N ILE A 116 10.65 1.47 4.65
CA ILE A 116 10.07 0.16 4.30
C ILE A 116 8.68 0.33 3.67
N GLU A 117 7.82 1.19 4.23
CA GLU A 117 6.50 1.50 3.67
C GLU A 117 6.58 2.01 2.24
N ILE A 118 7.48 2.97 1.98
CA ILE A 118 7.71 3.51 0.65
C ILE A 118 8.22 2.42 -0.30
N ALA A 119 9.17 1.59 0.15
CA ALA A 119 9.69 0.48 -0.66
C ALA A 119 8.59 -0.54 -1.01
N LEU A 120 7.72 -0.88 -0.06
CA LEU A 120 6.59 -1.78 -0.26
C LEU A 120 5.53 -1.16 -1.19
N ALA A 121 5.22 0.12 -1.04
CA ALA A 121 4.30 0.83 -1.94
C ALA A 121 4.83 0.84 -3.39
N ILE A 122 6.12 1.11 -3.58
CA ILE A 122 6.79 1.04 -4.89
C ILE A 122 6.72 -0.39 -5.45
N ALA A 123 6.97 -1.41 -4.62
CA ALA A 123 6.89 -2.81 -5.03
C ALA A 123 5.47 -3.20 -5.49
N ILE A 124 4.43 -2.77 -4.77
CA ILE A 124 3.03 -2.99 -5.13
C ILE A 124 2.73 -2.34 -6.49
N VAL A 125 3.14 -1.08 -6.70
CA VAL A 125 2.97 -0.38 -7.99
C VAL A 125 3.69 -1.12 -9.11
N ALA A 126 4.96 -1.51 -8.92
CA ALA A 126 5.75 -2.20 -9.92
C ALA A 126 5.16 -3.56 -10.30
N ILE A 127 4.72 -4.35 -9.31
CA ILE A 127 4.10 -5.67 -9.54
C ILE A 127 2.73 -5.51 -10.23
N ALA A 128 1.94 -4.52 -9.83
CA ALA A 128 0.66 -4.22 -10.48
C ALA A 128 0.85 -3.76 -11.94
N LEU A 129 1.87 -2.96 -12.24
CA LEU A 129 2.15 -2.47 -13.59
C LEU A 129 2.73 -3.57 -14.51
N THR A 130 3.62 -4.42 -14.01
CA THR A 130 4.20 -5.54 -14.76
C THR A 130 3.18 -6.63 -15.09
N TRP A 131 1.98 -6.60 -14.49
CA TRP A 131 0.85 -7.50 -14.81
C TRP A 131 0.32 -7.35 -16.25
N ARG A 132 0.77 -6.33 -17.00
CA ARG A 132 0.48 -6.17 -18.42
C ARG A 132 1.64 -6.68 -19.30
N ARG A 133 1.64 -7.98 -19.62
CA ARG A 133 2.26 -8.56 -20.85
C ARG A 133 2.08 -10.08 -20.97
N ALA A 134 0.83 -10.55 -21.04
CA ALA A 134 0.57 -11.94 -21.44
C ALA A 134 -0.75 -12.07 -22.21
N SER A 135 -0.96 -11.23 -23.24
CA SER A 135 -1.93 -11.48 -24.30
C SER A 135 -1.92 -10.35 -25.33
N GLU A 136 -1.00 -10.43 -26.29
CA GLU A 136 -1.40 -10.60 -27.69
C GLU A 136 -0.53 -11.76 -28.21
N PRO A 137 -1.02 -13.01 -28.23
CA PRO A 137 -0.61 -13.88 -29.30
C PRO A 137 -1.22 -13.27 -30.56
N VAL A 138 -0.39 -12.70 -31.43
CA VAL A 138 -0.80 -12.42 -32.81
C VAL A 138 -1.27 -13.76 -33.37
N ALA A 139 -2.59 -13.92 -33.51
CA ALA A 139 -3.18 -15.16 -33.98
C ALA A 139 -2.71 -15.42 -35.42
N HIS A 140 -2.08 -16.58 -35.55
CA HIS A 140 -1.64 -17.32 -36.74
C HIS A 140 -2.24 -16.94 -38.10
N GLU A 141 -1.34 -16.71 -39.05
CA GLU A 141 -1.20 -17.50 -40.28
C GLU A 141 -2.45 -18.28 -40.71
N ASN A 142 -3.17 -17.73 -41.70
CA ASN A 142 -4.03 -18.49 -42.61
C ASN A 142 -4.18 -17.70 -43.92
N ARG A 143 -3.13 -17.71 -44.74
CA ARG A 143 -3.29 -17.73 -46.20
C ARG A 143 -3.12 -19.19 -46.64
N THR A 144 -4.21 -19.94 -46.50
CA THR A 144 -4.53 -21.13 -47.29
C THR A 144 -4.15 -20.88 -48.75
N VAL A 145 -3.33 -21.72 -49.37
CA VAL A 145 -3.82 -22.80 -50.24
C VAL A 145 -5.16 -22.43 -50.88
N ALA A 146 -5.11 -21.69 -51.98
CA ALA A 146 -6.21 -21.56 -52.93
C ALA A 146 -5.64 -21.22 -54.31
N ALA A 147 -5.69 -22.24 -55.17
CA ALA A 147 -5.63 -22.25 -56.64
C ALA A 147 -4.32 -21.83 -57.33
#